data_AF-A0A3N1NUH5-F1
#
_entry.id   AF-A0A3N1NUH5-F1
#
_cell.length_a   1.000
_cell.length_b   1.000
_cell.length_c   1.000
_cell.angle_alpha   90.00
_cell.angle_beta   90.00
_cell.angle_gamma   90.00
#
_symmetry.space_group_name_H-M   'P 1'
#
loop_
_entity.id
_entity.type
_entity.pdbx_description
1 polymer ?
#
loop_
_entity_poly.entity_id
_entity_poly.type
_entity_poly.pdbx_seq_one_letter_code
_entity_poly.pdbx_strand_id
1 'polypeptide(L)'
;MKKPLIGLALAALLSGCATTSKPAAPVAKAEPLTPLVTDWAAPADYDGMRKQLGWSDQYIARCEQGNPVKAMDEAMMAKQWQQAATLGQNWLPQCPVDMRVQFFTAIALDKLGQGAQSKAHFAWTKGLLDSVMASGNGKTPATALETISVAEEYNTLYLMQLQPKDQALVSGPIMCDRLTATSEDGEQVTLYFNPKAHFARLMKMISEGEK
;
A
#
# COMPACT_ATOMS: atom_id res chain seq x y z
N MET A 1 41.73 -50.53 -44.59
CA MET A 1 43.04 -49.87 -44.43
C MET A 1 42.90 -48.62 -43.56
N LYS A 2 43.76 -48.55 -42.54
CA LYS A 2 44.24 -47.47 -41.65
C LYS A 2 43.77 -46.00 -41.91
N LYS A 3 43.38 -45.32 -40.81
CA LYS A 3 43.17 -43.85 -40.62
C LYS A 3 44.49 -43.06 -40.80
N PRO A 4 44.49 -41.71 -40.95
CA PRO A 4 44.32 -40.73 -39.83
C PRO A 4 43.36 -39.56 -40.20
N LEU A 5 42.64 -38.83 -39.33
CA LEU A 5 42.86 -38.17 -38.02
C LEU A 5 43.64 -36.84 -38.10
N ILE A 6 42.93 -35.74 -38.38
CA ILE A 6 43.23 -34.32 -38.06
C ILE A 6 41.85 -33.64 -37.91
N GLY A 7 41.40 -33.06 -36.80
CA GLY A 7 42.10 -32.54 -35.63
C GLY A 7 42.18 -31.01 -35.71
N LEU A 8 41.07 -30.29 -35.47
CA LEU A 8 41.14 -28.87 -35.11
C LEU A 8 40.07 -28.55 -34.07
N ALA A 9 40.52 -28.45 -32.82
CA ALA A 9 39.75 -27.94 -31.70
C ALA A 9 39.87 -26.41 -31.71
N LEU A 10 38.74 -25.71 -31.80
CA LEU A 10 38.68 -24.27 -31.58
C LEU A 10 38.28 -24.04 -30.12
N ALA A 11 39.27 -23.86 -29.24
CA ALA A 11 39.04 -23.46 -27.86
C ALA A 11 38.78 -21.94 -27.84
N ALA A 12 37.53 -21.56 -27.64
CA ALA A 12 37.15 -20.17 -27.37
C ALA A 12 37.48 -19.83 -25.91
N LEU A 13 38.51 -19.00 -25.71
CA LEU A 13 38.83 -18.36 -24.44
C LEU A 13 37.80 -17.26 -24.16
N LEU A 14 36.75 -17.57 -23.40
CA LEU A 14 35.89 -16.57 -22.77
C LEU A 14 36.52 -16.16 -21.44
N SER A 15 37.44 -15.19 -21.50
CA SER A 15 37.91 -14.47 -20.32
C SER A 15 36.77 -13.59 -19.80
N GLY A 16 36.38 -13.86 -18.56
CA GLY A 16 35.22 -13.26 -17.92
C GLY A 16 35.32 -11.77 -17.60
N CYS A 17 34.15 -11.16 -17.49
CA CYS A 17 33.88 -10.19 -16.45
C CYS A 17 32.82 -10.80 -15.52
N ALA A 18 33.26 -11.65 -14.59
CA ALA A 18 32.43 -11.99 -13.46
C ALA A 18 32.39 -10.75 -12.56
N THR A 19 31.36 -9.92 -12.71
CA THR A 19 31.06 -8.89 -11.73
C THR A 19 30.68 -9.60 -10.45
N THR A 20 31.59 -9.64 -9.48
CA THR A 20 31.27 -10.00 -8.10
C THR A 20 30.36 -8.91 -7.55
N SER A 21 29.04 -9.07 -7.71
CA SER A 21 28.08 -8.29 -6.94
C SER A 21 28.29 -8.63 -5.47
N LYS A 22 28.74 -7.64 -4.68
CA LYS A 22 28.77 -7.72 -3.23
C LYS A 22 27.39 -8.17 -2.76
N PRO A 23 27.25 -9.27 -1.99
CA PRO A 23 25.96 -9.65 -1.42
C PRO A 23 25.41 -8.45 -0.65
N ALA A 24 24.14 -8.10 -0.90
CA ALA A 24 23.46 -7.12 -0.07
C ALA A 24 23.65 -7.55 1.40
N ALA A 25 24.03 -6.60 2.26
CA ALA A 25 24.12 -6.86 3.68
C ALA A 25 22.79 -7.48 4.15
N PRO A 26 22.81 -8.53 4.97
CA PRO A 26 21.57 -9.11 5.49
C PRO A 26 20.79 -8.00 6.19
N VAL A 27 19.57 -7.75 5.70
CA VAL A 27 18.65 -6.79 6.31
C VAL A 27 18.50 -7.23 7.76
N ALA A 28 18.94 -6.38 8.70
CA ALA A 28 18.77 -6.64 10.12
C ALA A 28 17.30 -7.00 10.36
N LYS A 29 17.04 -8.07 11.13
CA LYS A 29 15.67 -8.45 11.48
C LYS A 29 15.01 -7.24 12.13
N ALA A 30 13.98 -6.70 11.49
CA ALA A 30 13.23 -5.57 12.03
C ALA A 30 12.71 -5.93 13.44
N GLU A 31 12.85 -5.01 14.38
CA GLU A 31 12.28 -5.20 15.72
C GLU A 31 10.76 -5.39 15.62
N PRO A 32 10.18 -6.27 16.45
CA PRO A 32 8.74 -6.50 16.44
C PRO A 32 7.99 -5.21 16.84
N LEU A 33 7.05 -4.79 15.99
CA LEU A 33 6.27 -3.58 16.19
C LEU A 33 5.16 -3.82 17.21
N THR A 34 5.03 -2.93 18.20
CA THR A 34 3.89 -2.96 19.13
C THR A 34 2.58 -2.71 18.37
N PRO A 35 1.53 -3.51 18.62
CA PRO A 35 0.18 -3.26 18.11
C PRO A 35 -0.32 -1.87 18.51
N LEU A 36 -0.94 -1.17 17.56
CA LEU A 36 -1.59 0.12 17.78
C LEU A 36 -3.06 -0.03 18.17
N VAL A 37 -3.68 -1.14 17.77
CA VAL A 37 -5.08 -1.46 18.05
C VAL A 37 -5.19 -2.93 18.44
N THR A 38 -5.90 -3.19 19.54
CA THR A 38 -6.17 -4.55 20.03
C THR A 38 -7.67 -4.84 20.20
N ASP A 39 -8.51 -3.81 20.19
CA ASP A 39 -9.97 -3.92 20.24
C ASP A 39 -10.59 -3.14 19.08
N TRP A 40 -11.07 -3.88 18.06
CA TRP A 40 -11.70 -3.30 16.88
C TRP A 40 -13.12 -2.79 17.13
N ALA A 41 -13.76 -3.20 18.24
CA ALA A 41 -15.10 -2.75 18.59
C ALA A 41 -15.11 -1.40 19.33
N ALA A 42 -13.96 -0.99 19.89
CA ALA A 42 -13.80 0.29 20.53
C ALA A 42 -13.89 1.46 19.51
N PRO A 43 -14.49 2.59 19.89
CA PRO A 43 -14.41 3.83 19.10
C PRO A 43 -12.95 4.23 18.85
N ALA A 44 -12.65 4.73 17.65
CA ALA A 44 -11.32 5.17 17.26
C ALA A 44 -11.36 6.60 16.71
N ASP A 45 -10.30 7.36 16.99
CA ASP A 45 -10.04 8.65 16.34
C ASP A 45 -9.30 8.40 15.01
N TYR A 46 -10.08 8.18 13.94
CA TYR A 46 -9.55 7.85 12.62
C TYR A 46 -8.65 8.95 12.05
N ASP A 47 -9.04 10.21 12.23
CA ASP A 47 -8.28 11.36 11.74
C ASP A 47 -6.97 11.52 12.50
N GLY A 48 -7.02 11.47 13.84
CA GLY A 48 -5.85 11.53 14.69
C GLY A 48 -4.86 10.39 14.40
N MET A 49 -5.36 9.15 14.25
CA MET A 49 -4.52 8.00 13.92
C MET A 49 -3.87 8.11 12.53
N ARG A 50 -4.64 8.49 11.50
CA ARG A 50 -4.12 8.71 10.15
C ARG A 50 -3.02 9.77 10.17
N LYS A 51 -3.27 10.92 10.81
CA LYS A 51 -2.28 11.99 10.95
C LYS A 51 -1.04 11.50 11.70
N GLN A 52 -1.20 10.89 12.86
CA GLN A 52 -0.08 10.39 13.66
C GLN A 52 0.81 9.43 12.86
N LEU A 53 0.23 8.45 12.17
CA LEU A 53 0.98 7.50 11.35
C LEU A 53 1.57 8.16 10.11
N GLY A 54 0.81 9.01 9.42
CA GLY A 54 1.26 9.72 8.24
C GLY A 54 2.48 10.61 8.49
N TRP A 55 2.63 11.17 9.68
CA TRP A 55 3.79 11.99 10.02
C TRP A 55 4.91 11.21 10.73
N SER A 56 4.75 9.89 10.90
CA SER A 56 5.72 9.04 11.60
C SER A 56 6.80 8.49 10.67
N ASP A 57 8.04 8.41 11.20
CA ASP A 57 9.15 7.69 10.55
C ASP A 57 8.91 6.17 10.48
N GLN A 58 8.00 5.65 11.30
CA GLN A 58 7.65 4.23 11.31
C GLN A 58 6.60 3.88 10.25
N TYR A 59 6.09 4.84 9.47
CA TYR A 59 5.03 4.56 8.49
C TYR A 59 5.42 3.45 7.52
N ILE A 60 6.63 3.51 6.96
CA ILE A 60 7.09 2.50 5.99
C ILE A 60 7.16 1.13 6.65
N ALA A 61 7.81 1.03 7.81
CA ALA A 61 7.96 -0.23 8.54
C ALA A 61 6.60 -0.83 8.96
N ARG A 62 5.63 0.02 9.32
CA ARG A 62 4.30 -0.42 9.78
C ARG A 62 3.33 -0.75 8.65
N CYS A 63 3.29 0.10 7.62
CA CYS A 63 2.18 0.20 6.68
C CYS A 63 2.55 -0.03 5.20
N GLU A 64 3.84 -0.07 4.85
CA GLU A 64 4.25 -0.31 3.46
C GLU A 64 5.03 -1.63 3.34
N GLN A 65 5.97 -1.90 4.26
CA GLN A 65 6.78 -3.09 4.23
C GLN A 65 5.94 -4.35 4.53
N GLY A 66 5.86 -5.25 3.55
CA GLY A 66 5.11 -6.49 3.70
C GLY A 66 3.60 -6.33 3.61
N ASN A 67 3.10 -5.22 3.04
CA ASN A 67 1.68 -4.99 2.85
C ASN A 67 0.99 -6.19 2.14
N PRO A 68 -0.08 -6.77 2.71
CA PRO A 68 -0.66 -8.03 2.24
C PRO A 68 -1.73 -7.85 1.15
N VAL A 69 -2.04 -6.62 0.72
CA VAL A 69 -3.19 -6.33 -0.17
C VAL A 69 -3.25 -7.25 -1.38
N LYS A 70 -2.12 -7.48 -2.07
CA LYS A 70 -2.08 -8.37 -3.24
C LYS A 70 -2.44 -9.81 -2.87
N ALA A 71 -1.82 -10.35 -1.83
CA ALA A 71 -2.09 -11.73 -1.38
C ALA A 71 -3.53 -11.89 -0.86
N MET A 72 -4.08 -10.85 -0.23
CA MET A 72 -5.47 -10.84 0.17
C MET A 72 -6.39 -10.80 -1.05
N ASP A 73 -6.14 -9.96 -2.05
CA ASP A 73 -6.93 -9.90 -3.27
C ASP A 73 -6.99 -11.26 -3.99
N GLU A 74 -5.84 -11.92 -4.14
CA GLU A 74 -5.74 -13.29 -4.67
C GLU A 74 -6.58 -14.30 -3.84
N ALA A 75 -6.47 -14.25 -2.51
CA ALA A 75 -7.26 -15.10 -1.62
C ALA A 75 -8.77 -14.81 -1.70
N MET A 76 -9.16 -13.54 -1.83
CA MET A 76 -10.55 -13.11 -1.99
C MET A 76 -11.14 -13.64 -3.30
N MET A 77 -10.42 -13.50 -4.42
CA MET A 77 -10.83 -14.04 -5.73
C MET A 77 -10.93 -15.57 -5.70
N ALA A 78 -10.02 -16.24 -5.01
CA ALA A 78 -10.04 -17.70 -4.83
C ALA A 78 -11.05 -18.18 -3.76
N LYS A 79 -11.81 -17.27 -3.13
CA LYS A 79 -12.75 -17.56 -2.03
C LYS A 79 -12.09 -18.25 -0.82
N GLN A 80 -10.80 -18.04 -0.62
CA GLN A 80 -10.01 -18.54 0.50
C GLN A 80 -10.21 -17.61 1.72
N TRP A 81 -11.45 -17.54 2.22
CA TRP A 81 -11.87 -16.58 3.25
C TRP A 81 -11.03 -16.67 4.53
N GLN A 82 -10.69 -17.88 4.96
CA GLN A 82 -9.85 -18.08 6.15
C GLN A 82 -8.45 -17.47 5.96
N GLN A 83 -7.85 -17.64 4.79
CA GLN A 83 -6.54 -17.07 4.49
C GLN A 83 -6.60 -15.54 4.42
N ALA A 84 -7.61 -14.99 3.75
CA ALA A 84 -7.81 -13.54 3.69
C ALA A 84 -8.00 -12.94 5.09
N ALA A 85 -8.85 -13.54 5.94
CA ALA A 85 -9.06 -13.10 7.31
C ALA A 85 -7.76 -13.15 8.13
N THR A 86 -6.98 -14.24 8.02
CA THR A 86 -5.71 -14.37 8.74
C THR A 86 -4.67 -13.34 8.30
N LEU A 87 -4.54 -13.06 7.00
CA LEU A 87 -3.64 -12.02 6.50
C LEU A 87 -3.99 -10.65 7.09
N GLY A 88 -5.28 -10.31 7.08
CA GLY A 88 -5.77 -9.05 7.63
C GLY A 88 -5.59 -8.92 9.14
N GLN A 89 -5.99 -9.95 9.89
CA GLN A 89 -5.86 -9.99 11.36
C GLN A 89 -4.39 -9.90 11.83
N ASN A 90 -3.44 -10.38 11.02
CA ASN A 90 -2.02 -10.24 11.32
C ASN A 90 -1.45 -8.85 10.96
N TRP A 91 -1.97 -8.21 9.91
CA TRP A 91 -1.49 -6.92 9.42
C TRP A 91 -2.06 -5.72 10.18
N LEU A 92 -3.37 -5.72 10.43
CA LEU A 92 -4.07 -4.56 10.98
C LEU A 92 -3.60 -4.13 12.38
N PRO A 93 -3.12 -5.01 13.28
CA PRO A 93 -2.56 -4.57 14.56
C PRO A 93 -1.39 -3.58 14.41
N GLN A 94 -0.56 -3.73 13.38
CA GLN A 94 0.56 -2.80 13.13
C GLN A 94 0.20 -1.63 12.22
N CYS A 95 -0.70 -1.83 11.25
CA CYS A 95 -1.21 -0.78 10.35
C CYS A 95 -2.75 -0.71 10.36
N PRO A 96 -3.35 -0.12 11.41
CA PRO A 96 -4.81 -0.09 11.55
C PRO A 96 -5.51 0.83 10.54
N VAL A 97 -4.77 1.75 9.91
CA VAL A 97 -5.28 2.73 8.94
C VAL A 97 -5.32 2.21 7.49
N ASP A 98 -4.92 0.96 7.24
CA ASP A 98 -5.01 0.35 5.92
C ASP A 98 -6.47 -0.02 5.60
N MET A 99 -7.20 0.96 5.04
CA MET A 99 -8.63 0.82 4.76
C MET A 99 -8.97 -0.31 3.78
N ARG A 100 -8.06 -0.69 2.86
CA ARG A 100 -8.32 -1.81 1.95
C ARG A 100 -8.19 -3.15 2.68
N VAL A 101 -7.20 -3.29 3.55
CA VAL A 101 -7.09 -4.47 4.41
C VAL A 101 -8.25 -4.56 5.40
N GLN A 102 -8.69 -3.44 5.99
CA GLN A 102 -9.90 -3.40 6.83
C GLN A 102 -11.11 -3.95 6.05
N PHE A 103 -11.33 -3.47 4.83
CA PHE A 103 -12.45 -3.88 3.99
C PHE A 103 -12.40 -5.37 3.62
N PHE A 104 -11.26 -5.87 3.16
CA PHE A 104 -11.10 -7.29 2.81
C PHE A 104 -11.26 -8.20 4.04
N THR A 105 -10.72 -7.79 5.18
CA THR A 105 -10.89 -8.52 6.45
C THR A 105 -12.36 -8.60 6.84
N ALA A 106 -13.09 -7.48 6.73
CA ALA A 106 -14.51 -7.41 7.01
C ALA A 106 -15.32 -8.40 6.14
N ILE A 107 -15.07 -8.42 4.83
CA ILE A 107 -15.75 -9.36 3.92
C ILE A 107 -15.37 -10.81 4.25
N ALA A 108 -14.09 -11.11 4.45
CA ALA A 108 -13.65 -12.47 4.75
C ALA A 108 -14.29 -13.00 6.04
N LEU A 109 -14.37 -12.17 7.09
CA LEU A 109 -15.02 -12.50 8.36
C LEU A 109 -16.53 -12.70 8.21
N ASP A 110 -17.19 -11.89 7.38
CA ASP A 110 -18.61 -12.08 7.04
C ASP A 110 -18.84 -13.46 6.42
N LYS A 111 -18.01 -13.85 5.45
CA LYS A 111 -18.08 -15.16 4.79
C LYS A 111 -17.79 -16.34 5.71
N LEU A 112 -17.10 -16.10 6.83
CA LEU A 112 -16.83 -17.10 7.87
C LEU A 112 -17.90 -17.11 8.97
N GLY A 113 -18.96 -16.30 8.87
CA GLY A 113 -20.01 -16.20 9.90
C GLY A 113 -19.58 -15.40 11.14
N GLN A 114 -18.45 -14.69 11.09
CA GLN A 114 -17.92 -13.88 12.19
C GLN A 114 -18.48 -12.45 12.17
N GLY A 115 -19.82 -12.33 12.15
CA GLY A 115 -20.52 -11.08 11.87
C GLY A 115 -20.19 -9.89 12.78
N ALA A 116 -19.94 -10.13 14.07
CA ALA A 116 -19.56 -9.06 15.00
C ALA A 116 -18.19 -8.44 14.65
N GLN A 117 -17.19 -9.27 14.35
CA GLN A 117 -15.87 -8.81 13.94
C GLN A 117 -15.92 -8.17 12.56
N SER A 118 -16.67 -8.77 11.62
CA SER A 118 -16.91 -8.19 10.29
C SER A 118 -17.47 -6.76 10.39
N LYS A 119 -18.52 -6.57 11.21
CA LYS A 119 -19.13 -5.26 11.43
C LYS A 119 -18.14 -4.24 11.98
N ALA A 120 -17.27 -4.64 12.91
CA ALA A 120 -16.24 -3.77 13.45
C ALA A 120 -15.27 -3.31 12.34
N HIS A 121 -14.74 -4.22 11.53
CA HIS A 121 -13.84 -3.87 10.42
C HIS A 121 -14.53 -3.04 9.31
N PHE A 122 -15.81 -3.26 9.03
CA PHE A 122 -16.58 -2.37 8.15
C PHE A 122 -16.74 -0.96 8.73
N ALA A 123 -17.00 -0.84 10.04
CA ALA A 123 -17.07 0.45 10.72
C ALA A 123 -15.74 1.19 10.64
N TRP A 124 -14.62 0.49 10.81
CA TRP A 124 -13.27 1.04 10.62
C TRP A 124 -13.03 1.50 9.18
N THR A 125 -13.37 0.67 8.18
CA THR A 125 -13.25 1.04 6.77
C THR A 125 -14.01 2.34 6.49
N LYS A 126 -15.26 2.42 6.96
CA LYS A 126 -16.10 3.62 6.79
C LYS A 126 -15.50 4.83 7.50
N GLY A 127 -15.07 4.67 8.75
CA GLY A 127 -14.50 5.77 9.53
C GLY A 127 -13.22 6.36 8.93
N LEU A 128 -12.34 5.50 8.39
CA LEU A 128 -11.14 5.93 7.67
C LEU A 128 -11.48 6.66 6.37
N LEU A 129 -12.43 6.15 5.58
CA LEU A 129 -12.89 6.81 4.36
C LEU A 129 -13.57 8.15 4.67
N ASP A 130 -14.44 8.20 5.67
CA ASP A 130 -15.09 9.43 6.13
C ASP A 130 -14.05 10.48 6.54
N SER A 131 -12.96 10.06 7.20
CA SER A 131 -11.85 10.95 7.55
C SER A 131 -11.15 11.52 6.31
N VAL A 132 -10.99 10.75 5.22
CA VAL A 132 -10.46 11.28 3.95
C VAL A 132 -11.44 12.29 3.37
N MET A 133 -12.72 11.92 3.27
CA MET A 133 -13.76 12.73 2.62
C MET A 133 -14.15 13.97 3.42
N ALA A 134 -13.84 14.04 4.71
CA ALA A 134 -14.05 15.22 5.54
C ALA A 134 -13.04 16.35 5.25
N SER A 135 -11.89 16.03 4.67
CA SER A 135 -10.84 17.02 4.35
C SER A 135 -11.17 17.90 3.14
N GLY A 136 -12.02 17.42 2.24
CA GLY A 136 -12.34 18.10 0.99
C GLY A 136 -13.23 17.25 0.09
N ASN A 137 -13.52 17.75 -1.12
CA ASN A 137 -14.31 17.02 -2.12
C ASN A 137 -13.47 16.52 -3.30
N GLY A 138 -12.17 16.81 -3.32
CA GLY A 138 -11.23 16.39 -4.34
C GLY A 138 -11.46 17.01 -5.73
N LYS A 139 -12.41 17.93 -5.93
CA LYS A 139 -12.73 18.46 -7.28
C LYS A 139 -11.75 19.51 -7.79
N THR A 140 -11.00 20.14 -6.88
CA THR A 140 -10.00 21.15 -7.19
C THR A 140 -8.80 20.99 -6.26
N PRO A 141 -7.62 21.55 -6.59
CA PRO A 141 -6.50 21.60 -5.65
C PRO A 141 -6.86 22.24 -4.31
N ALA A 142 -7.72 23.28 -4.29
CA ALA A 142 -8.12 23.95 -3.04
C ALA A 142 -9.02 23.09 -2.13
N THR A 143 -9.63 22.05 -2.69
CA THR A 143 -10.52 21.12 -1.98
C THR A 143 -9.98 19.69 -2.04
N ALA A 144 -8.68 19.53 -2.25
CA ALA A 144 -8.02 18.24 -2.40
C ALA A 144 -8.25 17.35 -1.17
N LEU A 145 -8.37 16.05 -1.40
CA LEU A 145 -8.51 15.05 -0.34
C LEU A 145 -7.15 14.83 0.33
N GLU A 146 -7.07 15.02 1.65
CA GLU A 146 -5.86 14.77 2.41
C GLU A 146 -5.60 13.27 2.56
N THR A 147 -4.45 12.83 2.05
CA THR A 147 -3.97 11.45 2.11
C THR A 147 -2.59 11.38 2.76
N ILE A 148 -2.34 10.26 3.44
CA ILE A 148 -1.09 10.03 4.15
C ILE A 148 -0.09 9.19 3.34
N SER A 149 -0.53 8.54 2.27
CA SER A 149 0.31 7.78 1.34
C SER A 149 -0.36 7.62 -0.02
N VAL A 150 0.44 7.27 -1.02
CA VAL A 150 -0.07 6.88 -2.35
C VAL A 150 -1.03 5.70 -2.23
N ALA A 151 -0.73 4.71 -1.38
CA ALA A 151 -1.62 3.57 -1.17
C ALA A 151 -3.02 4.02 -0.70
N GLU A 152 -3.10 5.04 0.16
CA GLU A 152 -4.38 5.57 0.63
C GLU A 152 -5.19 6.26 -0.47
N GLU A 153 -4.55 6.91 -1.43
CA GLU A 153 -5.22 7.50 -2.61
C GLU A 153 -5.91 6.42 -3.44
N TYR A 154 -5.16 5.38 -3.81
CA TYR A 154 -5.69 4.25 -4.57
C TYR A 154 -6.71 3.44 -3.77
N ASN A 155 -6.59 3.37 -2.44
CA ASN A 155 -7.60 2.75 -1.59
C ASN A 155 -8.88 3.57 -1.54
N THR A 156 -8.78 4.90 -1.50
CA THR A 156 -9.93 5.81 -1.58
C THR A 156 -10.66 5.63 -2.89
N LEU A 157 -9.95 5.63 -4.03
CA LEU A 157 -10.54 5.36 -5.34
C LEU A 157 -11.24 3.99 -5.38
N TYR A 158 -10.59 2.95 -4.88
CA TYR A 158 -11.15 1.60 -4.83
C TYR A 158 -12.47 1.54 -4.05
N LEU A 159 -12.53 2.15 -2.86
CA LEU A 159 -13.74 2.17 -2.03
C LEU A 159 -14.85 3.05 -2.63
N MET A 160 -14.49 4.03 -3.45
CA MET A 160 -15.42 4.83 -4.26
C MET A 160 -15.83 4.14 -5.57
N GLN A 161 -15.37 2.91 -5.83
CA GLN A 161 -15.61 2.16 -7.07
C GLN A 161 -15.10 2.90 -8.32
N LEU A 162 -13.99 3.62 -8.17
CA LEU A 162 -13.35 4.38 -9.24
C LEU A 162 -12.11 3.63 -9.74
N GLN A 163 -12.04 3.43 -11.06
CA GLN A 163 -10.91 2.80 -11.72
C GLN A 163 -9.91 3.87 -12.19
N PRO A 164 -8.69 3.93 -11.63
CA PRO A 164 -7.69 4.91 -12.03
C PRO A 164 -7.30 4.74 -13.52
N LYS A 165 -7.05 5.86 -14.20
CA LYS A 165 -6.68 5.93 -15.62
C LYS A 165 -5.39 6.68 -15.87
N ASP A 166 -5.24 7.84 -15.23
CA ASP A 166 -4.07 8.70 -15.37
C ASP A 166 -3.71 9.33 -14.02
N GLN A 167 -2.43 9.58 -13.81
CA GLN A 167 -1.93 10.29 -12.64
C GLN A 167 -0.90 11.34 -13.08
N ALA A 168 -1.02 12.53 -12.52
CA ALA A 168 -0.02 13.58 -12.67
C ALA A 168 0.17 14.33 -11.35
N LEU A 169 1.43 14.59 -10.99
CA LEU A 169 1.75 15.54 -9.93
C LEU A 169 1.57 16.96 -10.48
N VAL A 170 0.71 17.74 -9.84
CA VAL A 170 0.43 19.13 -10.24
C VAL A 170 0.92 20.11 -9.19
N SER A 171 1.63 21.15 -9.65
CA SER A 171 2.11 22.23 -8.80
C SER A 171 1.10 23.39 -8.76
N GLY A 172 0.94 24.00 -7.59
CA GLY A 172 0.06 25.13 -7.32
C GLY A 172 0.34 25.72 -5.94
N PRO A 173 -0.61 26.44 -5.31
CA PRO A 173 -0.48 26.89 -3.92
C PRO A 173 -0.23 25.72 -2.94
N ILE A 174 -0.77 24.55 -3.27
CA ILE A 174 -0.35 23.26 -2.73
C ILE A 174 0.02 22.33 -3.88
N MET A 175 0.89 21.37 -3.61
CA MET A 175 1.22 20.29 -4.52
C MET A 175 0.19 19.18 -4.35
N CYS A 176 -0.38 18.71 -5.45
CA CYS A 176 -1.41 17.67 -5.45
C CYS A 176 -1.06 16.54 -6.41
N ASP A 177 -1.45 15.33 -6.03
CA ASP A 177 -1.62 14.24 -6.99
C ASP A 177 -2.99 14.38 -7.66
N ARG A 178 -3.00 14.62 -8.97
CA ARG A 178 -4.21 14.63 -9.79
C ARG A 178 -4.39 13.23 -10.37
N LEU A 179 -5.48 12.57 -9.98
CA LEU A 179 -5.88 11.26 -10.48
C LEU A 179 -7.15 11.40 -11.32
N THR A 180 -7.07 10.98 -12.57
CA THR A 180 -8.25 10.77 -13.41
C THR A 180 -8.67 9.32 -13.29
N ALA A 181 -9.96 9.09 -13.04
CA ALA A 181 -10.54 7.76 -12.88
C ALA A 181 -11.86 7.64 -13.64
N THR A 182 -12.38 6.42 -13.75
CA THR A 182 -13.67 6.13 -14.39
C THR A 182 -14.57 5.38 -13.41
N SER A 183 -15.84 5.76 -13.32
CA SER A 183 -16.86 5.02 -12.57
C SER A 183 -17.29 3.75 -13.31
N GLU A 184 -18.09 2.90 -12.66
CA GLU A 184 -18.69 1.72 -13.31
C GLU A 184 -19.57 2.09 -14.52
N ASP A 185 -20.23 3.26 -14.48
CA ASP A 185 -21.06 3.77 -15.57
C ASP A 185 -20.27 4.36 -16.75
N GLY A 186 -18.93 4.35 -16.67
CA GLY A 186 -18.05 4.91 -17.70
C GLY A 186 -17.83 6.42 -17.58
N GLU A 187 -18.36 7.08 -16.54
CA GLU A 187 -18.15 8.52 -16.31
C GLU A 187 -16.70 8.76 -15.88
N GLN A 188 -16.05 9.73 -16.51
CA GLN A 188 -14.72 10.17 -16.10
C GLN A 188 -14.82 11.19 -14.96
N VAL A 189 -14.07 10.93 -13.89
CA VAL A 189 -13.91 11.86 -12.76
C VAL A 189 -12.44 12.23 -12.61
N THR A 190 -12.18 13.45 -12.17
CA THR A 190 -10.83 13.89 -11.77
C THR A 190 -10.87 14.26 -10.30
N LEU A 191 -9.95 13.67 -9.54
CA LEU A 191 -9.76 13.92 -8.12
C LEU A 191 -8.36 14.47 -7.87
N TYR A 192 -8.28 15.41 -6.95
CA TYR A 192 -7.03 15.97 -6.44
C TYR A 192 -6.82 15.46 -5.02
N PHE A 193 -5.64 14.90 -4.77
CA PHE A 193 -5.19 14.42 -3.48
C PHE A 193 -4.03 15.30 -2.99
N ASN A 194 -3.96 15.48 -1.68
CA ASN A 194 -2.90 16.23 -1.00
C ASN A 194 -1.96 15.25 -0.27
N PRO A 195 -0.87 14.82 -0.93
CA PRO A 195 0.10 13.84 -0.39
C PRO A 195 1.14 14.45 0.56
N LYS A 196 0.84 15.56 1.24
CA LYS A 196 1.81 16.34 2.03
C LYS A 196 2.60 15.48 3.03
N ALA A 197 1.92 14.59 3.75
CA ALA A 197 2.57 13.72 4.72
C ALA A 197 3.56 12.75 4.04
N HIS A 198 3.20 12.19 2.87
CA HIS A 198 4.07 11.33 2.09
C HIS A 198 5.35 12.06 1.65
N PHE A 199 5.20 13.25 1.07
CA PHE A 199 6.36 14.05 0.66
C PHE A 199 7.24 14.47 1.83
N ALA A 200 6.66 14.81 2.98
CA ALA A 200 7.45 15.15 4.16
C ALA A 200 8.35 13.98 4.60
N ARG A 201 7.82 12.75 4.61
CA ARG A 201 8.60 11.54 4.91
C ARG A 201 9.68 11.29 3.86
N LEU A 202 9.34 11.41 2.58
CA LEU A 202 10.29 11.23 1.49
C LEU A 202 11.46 12.22 1.56
N MET A 203 11.17 13.50 1.79
CA MET A 203 12.19 14.55 1.90
C MET A 203 13.12 14.30 3.09
N LYS A 204 12.57 13.84 4.22
CA LYS A 204 13.38 13.48 5.38
C LYS A 204 14.34 12.34 5.06
N MET A 205 13.86 11.26 4.44
CA MET A 205 14.69 10.13 4.02
C MET A 205 15.83 10.53 3.09
N ILE A 206 15.55 11.41 2.12
CA ILE A 206 16.59 11.94 1.21
C ILE A 206 17.65 12.70 2.02
N SER A 207 17.24 13.58 2.92
CA SER A 207 18.17 14.38 3.74
C SER A 207 19.02 13.57 4.72
N GLU A 208 18.52 12.40 5.14
CA GLU A 208 19.23 11.49 6.05
C GLU A 208 20.15 10.52 5.31
N GLY A 209 19.81 10.15 4.07
CA GLY A 209 20.65 9.32 3.20
C GLY A 209 21.81 10.06 2.53
N GLU A 210 21.77 11.39 2.49
CA GLU A 210 22.87 12.25 2.03
C GLU A 210 23.97 12.48 3.09
N LYS A 211 23.80 11.98 4.33
CA LYS A 211 24.78 12.06 5.42
C LYS A 211 25.61 10.79 5.53
#